data_AF-A0A2V8DZ57-F1
#
_entry.id   AF-A0A2V8DZ57-F1
#
_cell.length_a   1.000
_cell.length_b   1.000
_cell.length_c   1.000
_cell.angle_alpha   90.00
_cell.angle_beta   90.00
_cell.angle_gamma   90.00
#
_symmetry.space_group_name_H-M   'P 1'
#
loop_
_entity.id
_entity.type
_entity.pdbx_description
1 polymer ?
#
loop_
_entity_poly.entity_id
_entity_poly.type
_entity_poly.pdbx_seq_one_letter_code
_entity_poly.pdbx_strand_id
1 'polypeptide(L)'
;MNVECQAIRVPTGVQDYRPALHGGIAAIELRADGVRRVGLDVDRHELERRIVLAYTGAPRNSGTNNWEITKRHIDGDRHIFDCFERIRDTAATMRAALQCGDWEEVGRQIAAEWETRKRLAPGVTTPAIDVLIARASAAGATAAKVCGAGGGGCLFCYGPPQAHSAIAAALADGGARLLDYHVETEGLRLG
;
A
#
# COMPACT_ATOMS: atom_id res chain seq x y z
N MET A 1 -21.14 6.14 12.45
CA MET A 1 -21.49 5.68 11.08
C MET A 1 -20.65 6.50 10.09
N ASN A 2 -20.17 5.90 9.00
CA ASN A 2 -19.26 6.56 8.04
C ASN A 2 -20.06 7.39 7.02
N VAL A 3 -19.90 8.72 7.03
CA VAL A 3 -20.62 9.67 6.17
C VAL A 3 -20.39 9.38 4.69
N GLU A 4 -19.17 9.01 4.28
CA GLU A 4 -18.87 8.71 2.87
C GLU A 4 -19.71 7.53 2.38
N CYS A 5 -19.66 6.40 3.10
CA CYS A 5 -20.40 5.19 2.74
C CYS A 5 -21.91 5.44 2.65
N GLN A 6 -22.47 6.25 3.55
CA GLN A 6 -23.89 6.61 3.51
C GLN A 6 -24.24 7.49 2.31
N ALA A 7 -23.38 8.48 2.00
CA ALA A 7 -23.62 9.44 0.93
C ALA A 7 -23.56 8.77 -0.45
N ILE A 8 -22.57 7.92 -0.70
CA ILE A 8 -22.37 7.28 -2.01
C ILE A 8 -23.04 5.90 -2.13
N ARG A 9 -23.60 5.37 -1.04
CA ARG A 9 -24.31 4.07 -0.97
C ARG A 9 -23.48 2.88 -1.46
N VAL A 10 -22.18 2.91 -1.22
CA VAL A 10 -21.24 1.82 -1.56
C VAL A 10 -20.34 1.55 -0.35
N PRO A 11 -19.97 0.29 -0.06
CA PRO A 11 -18.97 0.00 0.96
C PRO A 11 -17.65 0.73 0.70
N THR A 12 -17.10 1.38 1.72
CA THR A 12 -15.82 2.08 1.64
C THR A 12 -14.81 1.50 2.62
N GLY A 13 -13.53 1.71 2.32
CA GLY A 13 -12.48 1.54 3.31
C GLY A 13 -12.61 2.58 4.42
N VAL A 14 -11.87 2.39 5.50
CA VAL A 14 -11.82 3.36 6.60
C VAL A 14 -10.45 4.01 6.74
N GLN A 15 -9.41 3.34 6.26
CA GLN A 15 -8.02 3.70 6.53
C GLN A 15 -7.63 5.10 6.01
N ASP A 16 -8.21 5.54 4.88
CA ASP A 16 -7.76 6.74 4.16
C ASP A 16 -8.04 8.06 4.92
N TYR A 17 -9.06 8.11 5.78
CA TYR A 17 -9.38 9.33 6.54
C TYR A 17 -8.32 9.69 7.61
N ARG A 18 -7.53 8.71 8.03
CA ARG A 18 -6.70 8.78 9.24
C ARG A 18 -5.40 9.53 8.97
N PRO A 19 -4.63 9.21 7.90
CA PRO A 19 -3.49 10.04 7.53
C PRO A 19 -3.93 11.46 7.15
N ALA A 20 -5.11 11.66 6.54
CA ALA A 20 -5.62 13.00 6.24
C ALA A 20 -5.87 13.84 7.51
N LEU A 21 -6.40 13.23 8.58
CA LEU A 21 -6.71 13.93 9.82
C LEU A 21 -5.49 14.11 10.73
N HIS A 22 -4.54 13.18 10.73
CA HIS A 22 -3.49 13.12 11.75
C HIS A 22 -2.06 13.26 11.21
N GLY A 23 -1.83 13.06 9.91
CA GLY A 23 -0.49 12.93 9.34
C GLY A 23 0.29 11.72 9.88
N GLY A 24 1.55 11.63 9.50
CA GLY A 24 2.57 10.71 10.01
C GLY A 24 2.40 9.25 9.60
N ILE A 25 3.32 8.42 10.09
CA ILE A 25 3.33 6.98 9.90
C ILE A 25 2.53 6.33 11.05
N ALA A 26 1.59 5.44 10.72
CA ALA A 26 0.71 4.88 11.72
C ALA A 26 0.28 3.44 11.37
N ALA A 27 0.03 2.65 12.41
CA ALA A 27 -0.77 1.45 12.33
C ALA A 27 -2.25 1.78 12.53
N ILE A 28 -3.13 1.15 11.75
CA ILE A 28 -4.58 1.26 11.90
C ILE A 28 -5.10 -0.07 12.44
N GLU A 29 -5.61 -0.06 13.66
CA GLU A 29 -6.18 -1.23 14.32
C GLU A 29 -7.70 -1.24 14.10
N LEU A 30 -8.19 -2.24 13.37
CA LEU A 30 -9.61 -2.47 13.14
C LEU A 30 -10.11 -3.49 14.16
N ARG A 31 -10.97 -3.06 15.09
CA ARG A 31 -11.51 -3.90 16.16
C ARG A 31 -13.04 -3.83 16.18
N ALA A 32 -13.67 -4.77 16.88
CA ALA A 32 -15.13 -4.79 17.04
C ALA A 32 -15.67 -3.57 17.79
N ASP A 33 -14.87 -3.01 18.70
CA ASP A 33 -15.20 -1.81 19.48
C ASP A 33 -14.85 -0.50 18.77
N GLY A 34 -14.19 -0.56 17.62
CA GLY A 34 -13.93 0.61 16.78
C GLY A 34 -12.59 0.56 16.04
N VAL A 35 -12.23 1.70 15.47
CA VAL A 35 -10.99 1.87 14.72
C VAL A 35 -10.04 2.77 15.49
N ARG A 36 -8.83 2.29 15.77
CA ARG A 36 -7.80 3.04 16.46
C ARG A 36 -6.63 3.33 15.53
N ARG A 37 -6.16 4.58 15.53
CA ARG A 37 -4.86 4.95 14.93
C ARG A 37 -3.80 4.86 16.03
N VAL A 38 -2.69 4.21 15.74
CA VAL A 38 -1.50 4.19 16.58
C VAL A 38 -0.35 4.80 15.79
N GLY A 39 0.12 5.98 16.19
CA GLY A 39 1.30 6.59 15.58
C GLY A 39 2.52 5.71 15.84
N LEU A 40 3.39 5.60 14.83
CA LEU A 40 4.64 4.85 14.94
C LEU A 40 5.80 5.85 14.93
N ASP A 41 6.72 5.66 15.87
CA ASP A 41 8.01 6.34 15.86
C ASP A 41 8.92 5.60 14.89
N VAL A 42 9.13 6.20 13.71
CA VAL A 42 9.88 5.62 12.59
C VAL A 42 10.77 6.72 12.04
N ASP A 43 12.02 6.39 11.71
CA ASP A 43 12.89 7.29 10.97
C ASP A 43 12.31 7.49 9.56
N ARG A 44 11.54 8.57 9.40
CA ARG A 44 10.88 8.91 8.14
C ARG A 44 11.88 9.21 7.04
N HIS A 45 13.03 9.79 7.37
CA HIS A 45 14.03 10.18 6.37
C HIS A 45 14.71 8.93 5.82
N GLU A 46 14.98 7.95 6.67
CA GLU A 46 15.49 6.67 6.22
C GLU A 46 14.46 5.90 5.38
N LEU A 47 13.19 5.91 5.77
CA LEU A 47 12.11 5.31 5.00
C LEU A 47 11.95 5.96 3.62
N GLU A 48 11.92 7.30 3.53
CA GLU A 48 11.81 8.06 2.28
C GLU A 48 12.93 7.72 1.29
N ARG A 49 14.18 7.63 1.76
CA ARG A 49 15.33 7.30 0.91
C ARG A 49 15.25 5.91 0.26
N ARG A 50 14.38 5.04 0.78
CA ARG A 50 14.22 3.66 0.31
C ARG A 50 13.05 3.49 -0.66
N ILE A 51 12.24 4.53 -0.85
CA ILE A 51 10.99 4.45 -1.60
C ILE A 51 11.05 5.34 -2.84
N VAL A 52 10.81 4.73 -3.99
CA VAL A 52 10.48 5.44 -5.23
C VAL A 52 8.99 5.33 -5.47
N LEU A 53 8.33 6.49 -5.63
CA LEU A 53 6.91 6.57 -5.94
C LEU A 53 6.72 6.99 -7.41
N ALA A 54 5.88 6.26 -8.15
CA ALA A 54 5.62 6.58 -9.55
C ALA A 54 4.14 6.36 -9.91
N TYR A 55 3.58 7.22 -10.74
CA TYR A 55 2.26 7.02 -11.35
C TYR A 55 2.40 6.13 -12.60
N THR A 56 1.61 5.05 -12.66
CA THR A 56 1.70 4.05 -13.73
C THR A 56 1.08 4.49 -15.06
N GLY A 57 0.45 5.67 -15.11
CA GLY A 57 -0.20 6.17 -16.32
C GLY A 57 -1.67 5.77 -16.48
N ALA A 58 -2.12 4.73 -15.77
CA ALA A 58 -3.50 4.23 -15.85
C ALA A 58 -4.32 4.55 -14.59
N PRO A 59 -5.57 5.04 -14.72
CA PRO A 59 -6.47 5.18 -13.59
C PRO A 59 -6.84 3.80 -13.02
N ARG A 60 -7.17 3.76 -11.73
CA ARG A 60 -7.58 2.54 -11.03
C ARG A 60 -9.06 2.19 -11.29
N ASN A 61 -9.39 0.90 -11.30
CA ASN A 61 -10.78 0.42 -11.18
C ASN A 61 -11.00 -0.22 -9.80
N SER A 62 -11.20 0.60 -8.76
CA SER A 62 -11.27 0.12 -7.38
C SER A 62 -12.64 -0.43 -6.97
N GLY A 63 -13.71 0.03 -7.59
CA GLY A 63 -15.09 -0.32 -7.20
C GLY A 63 -15.40 -1.79 -7.44
N THR A 64 -15.11 -2.28 -8.65
CA THR A 64 -15.41 -3.66 -9.06
C THR A 64 -14.57 -4.67 -8.27
N ASN A 65 -13.26 -4.44 -8.14
CA ASN A 65 -12.36 -5.35 -7.42
C ASN A 65 -12.77 -5.52 -5.95
N ASN A 66 -13.02 -4.41 -5.24
CA ASN A 66 -13.38 -4.47 -3.83
C ASN A 66 -14.73 -5.14 -3.60
N TRP A 67 -15.70 -4.93 -4.50
CA TRP A 67 -17.00 -5.58 -4.39
C TRP A 67 -16.89 -7.10 -4.54
N GLU A 68 -16.14 -7.59 -5.53
CA GLU A 68 -15.92 -9.02 -5.74
C GLU A 68 -15.29 -9.69 -4.52
N ILE A 69 -14.23 -9.07 -3.96
CA ILE A 69 -13.54 -9.56 -2.76
C ILE A 69 -14.51 -9.60 -1.57
N THR A 70 -15.27 -8.51 -1.36
CA THR A 70 -16.22 -8.39 -0.24
C THR A 70 -17.31 -9.45 -0.34
N LYS A 71 -17.87 -9.64 -1.54
CA LYS A 71 -18.91 -10.64 -1.79
C LYS A 71 -18.39 -12.04 -1.49
N ARG A 72 -17.23 -12.44 -2.04
CA ARG A 72 -16.65 -13.77 -1.79
C ARG A 72 -16.37 -14.02 -0.31
N HIS A 73 -15.94 -12.99 0.42
CA HIS A 73 -15.77 -13.09 1.87
C HIS A 73 -17.11 -13.33 2.59
N ILE A 74 -18.18 -12.61 2.25
CA ILE A 74 -19.52 -12.81 2.81
C ILE A 74 -20.05 -14.21 2.49
N ASP A 75 -19.79 -14.69 1.26
CA ASP A 75 -20.22 -16.00 0.78
C ASP A 75 -19.42 -17.17 1.40
N GLY A 76 -18.44 -16.90 2.26
CA GLY A 76 -17.72 -17.95 3.01
C GLY A 76 -16.48 -18.51 2.30
N ASP A 77 -15.93 -17.83 1.29
CA ASP A 77 -14.78 -18.30 0.53
C ASP A 77 -13.51 -18.38 1.40
N ARG A 78 -13.12 -19.60 1.77
CA ARG A 78 -11.95 -19.90 2.62
C ARG A 78 -10.65 -19.31 2.09
N HIS A 79 -10.45 -19.27 0.77
CA HIS A 79 -9.22 -18.68 0.20
C HIS A 79 -9.15 -17.17 0.47
N ILE A 80 -10.29 -16.47 0.44
CA ILE A 80 -10.33 -15.05 0.78
C ILE A 80 -10.06 -14.82 2.26
N PHE A 81 -10.63 -15.64 3.15
CA PHE A 81 -10.29 -15.60 4.59
C PHE A 81 -8.79 -15.78 4.83
N ASP A 82 -8.18 -16.81 4.24
CA ASP A 82 -6.76 -17.09 4.40
C ASP A 82 -5.89 -15.92 3.88
N CYS A 83 -6.28 -15.28 2.77
CA CYS A 83 -5.58 -14.10 2.27
C CYS A 83 -5.73 -12.89 3.20
N PHE A 84 -6.90 -12.69 3.81
CA PHE A 84 -7.14 -11.60 4.77
C PHE A 84 -6.33 -11.80 6.06
N GLU A 85 -6.27 -13.03 6.57
CA GLU A 85 -5.44 -13.36 7.75
C GLU A 85 -3.96 -13.10 7.46
N ARG A 86 -3.46 -13.50 6.29
CA ARG A 86 -2.08 -13.22 5.89
C ARG A 86 -1.78 -11.73 5.76
N ILE A 87 -2.70 -10.94 5.19
CA ILE A 87 -2.53 -9.49 5.10
C ILE A 87 -2.51 -8.85 6.50
N ARG A 88 -3.38 -9.31 7.41
CA ARG A 88 -3.39 -8.88 8.82
C ARG A 88 -2.05 -9.18 9.49
N ASP A 89 -1.56 -10.40 9.35
CA ASP A 89 -0.32 -10.84 10.01
C ASP A 89 0.90 -10.12 9.43
N THR A 90 0.92 -9.93 8.11
CA THR A 90 1.93 -9.12 7.42
C THR A 90 1.95 -7.67 7.93
N ALA A 91 0.78 -7.06 8.15
CA ALA A 91 0.69 -5.72 8.70
C ALA A 91 1.18 -5.63 10.16
N ALA A 92 0.95 -6.67 10.96
CA ALA A 92 1.46 -6.75 12.33
C ALA A 92 3.00 -6.87 12.37
N THR A 93 3.58 -7.72 11.53
CA THR A 93 5.03 -7.86 11.40
C THR A 93 5.67 -6.60 10.83
N MET A 94 5.07 -5.99 9.80
CA MET A 94 5.48 -4.70 9.22
C MET A 94 5.59 -3.62 10.29
N ARG A 95 4.59 -3.53 11.17
CA ARG A 95 4.61 -2.57 12.28
C ARG A 95 5.83 -2.79 13.17
N ALA A 96 6.09 -4.03 13.59
CA ALA A 96 7.25 -4.33 14.43
C ALA A 96 8.57 -3.97 13.72
N ALA A 97 8.71 -4.35 12.46
CA ALA A 97 9.88 -4.07 11.62
C ALA A 97 10.16 -2.57 11.47
N LEU A 98 9.11 -1.77 11.21
CA LEU A 98 9.24 -0.31 11.12
C LEU A 98 9.69 0.30 12.45
N GLN A 99 9.14 -0.17 13.58
CA GLN A 99 9.46 0.38 14.90
C GLN A 99 10.88 0.02 15.38
N CYS A 100 11.44 -1.11 14.94
CA CYS A 100 12.82 -1.49 15.27
C CYS A 100 13.85 -1.07 14.19
N GLY A 101 13.41 -0.45 13.09
CA GLY A 101 14.28 -0.08 11.98
C GLY A 101 14.85 -1.28 11.19
N ASP A 102 14.14 -2.41 11.19
CA ASP A 102 14.51 -3.59 10.38
C ASP A 102 14.04 -3.39 8.93
N TRP A 103 14.83 -2.63 8.18
CA TRP A 103 14.52 -2.25 6.80
C TRP A 103 14.51 -3.42 5.82
N GLU A 104 15.19 -4.52 6.15
CA GLU A 104 15.16 -5.73 5.34
C GLU A 104 13.82 -6.46 5.51
N GLU A 105 13.37 -6.59 6.77
CA GLU A 105 12.05 -7.14 7.08
C GLU A 105 10.92 -6.29 6.51
N VAL A 106 11.03 -4.95 6.55
CA VAL A 106 10.08 -4.06 5.86
C VAL A 106 9.96 -4.43 4.37
N GLY A 107 11.08 -4.63 3.68
CA GLY A 107 11.07 -5.07 2.28
C GLY A 107 10.36 -6.42 2.09
N ARG A 108 10.71 -7.42 2.92
CA ARG A 108 10.06 -8.75 2.88
C ARG A 108 8.56 -8.67 3.10
N GLN A 109 8.10 -7.87 4.06
CA GLN A 109 6.68 -7.72 4.36
C GLN A 109 5.91 -6.96 3.26
N ILE A 110 6.52 -5.98 2.58
CA ILE A 110 5.90 -5.35 1.39
C ILE A 110 5.69 -6.39 0.28
N ALA A 111 6.73 -7.19 -0.01
CA ALA A 111 6.65 -8.21 -1.06
C ALA A 111 5.61 -9.30 -0.74
N ALA A 112 5.61 -9.81 0.50
CA ALA A 112 4.64 -10.82 0.96
C ALA A 112 3.20 -10.30 0.90
N GLU A 113 2.98 -9.04 1.28
CA GLU A 113 1.68 -8.38 1.20
C GLU A 113 1.21 -8.29 -0.25
N TRP A 114 2.10 -7.87 -1.16
CA TRP A 114 1.74 -7.70 -2.58
C TRP A 114 1.36 -9.01 -3.25
N GLU A 115 2.14 -10.08 -3.02
CA GLU A 115 1.82 -11.41 -3.52
C GLU A 115 0.49 -11.92 -2.98
N THR A 116 0.20 -11.67 -1.70
CA THR A 116 -1.08 -12.03 -1.10
C THR A 116 -2.22 -11.20 -1.68
N ARG A 117 -2.02 -9.89 -1.87
CA ARG A 117 -3.03 -8.99 -2.43
C ARG A 117 -3.42 -9.37 -3.85
N LYS A 118 -2.45 -9.74 -4.71
CA LYS A 118 -2.73 -10.21 -6.09
C LYS A 118 -3.64 -11.43 -6.13
N ARG A 119 -3.65 -12.26 -5.09
CA ARG A 119 -4.52 -13.44 -4.98
C ARG A 119 -5.97 -13.13 -4.59
N LEU A 120 -6.28 -11.90 -4.18
CA LEU A 120 -7.63 -11.50 -3.79
C LEU A 120 -8.56 -11.34 -4.98
N ALA A 121 -8.08 -10.70 -6.05
CA ALA A 121 -8.84 -10.51 -7.28
C ALA A 121 -7.89 -10.35 -8.48
N PRO A 122 -8.26 -10.83 -9.69
CA PRO A 122 -7.44 -10.69 -10.90
C PRO A 122 -7.10 -9.24 -11.24
N GLY A 123 -7.99 -8.30 -10.95
CA GLY A 123 -7.82 -6.89 -11.27
C GLY A 123 -6.86 -6.11 -10.36
N VAL A 124 -6.23 -6.75 -9.38
CA VAL A 124 -5.29 -6.08 -8.44
C VAL A 124 -4.01 -5.62 -9.15
N THR A 125 -3.53 -6.39 -10.13
CA THR A 125 -2.39 -6.03 -10.98
C THR A 125 -2.78 -6.07 -12.45
N THR A 126 -1.91 -5.57 -13.32
CA THR A 126 -2.05 -5.65 -14.77
C THR A 126 -0.70 -6.02 -15.39
N PRO A 127 -0.66 -6.55 -16.63
CA PRO A 127 0.61 -6.84 -17.29
C PRO A 127 1.56 -5.63 -17.36
N ALA A 128 1.02 -4.41 -17.52
CA ALA A 128 1.82 -3.19 -17.52
C ALA A 128 2.45 -2.91 -16.15
N ILE A 129 1.70 -3.12 -15.06
CA ILE A 129 2.20 -2.99 -13.69
C ILE A 129 3.27 -4.05 -13.41
N ASP A 130 3.05 -5.30 -13.81
CA ASP A 130 4.00 -6.39 -13.60
C ASP A 130 5.33 -6.13 -14.35
N VAL A 131 5.28 -5.56 -15.56
CA VAL A 131 6.48 -5.13 -16.31
C VAL A 131 7.23 -4.02 -15.58
N LEU A 132 6.53 -3.01 -15.03
CA LEU A 132 7.16 -1.95 -14.24
C LEU A 132 7.83 -2.48 -12.98
N ILE A 133 7.16 -3.41 -12.28
CA ILE A 133 7.72 -4.08 -11.10
C ILE A 133 8.98 -4.87 -11.48
N ALA A 134 8.94 -5.64 -12.56
CA ALA A 134 10.11 -6.40 -13.03
C ALA A 134 11.30 -5.49 -13.36
N ARG A 135 11.07 -4.34 -14.00
CA ARG A 135 12.09 -3.32 -14.27
C ARG A 135 12.68 -2.76 -12.98
N ALA A 136 11.84 -2.39 -12.03
CA ALA A 136 12.29 -1.88 -10.73
C ALA A 136 13.13 -2.94 -9.98
N SER A 137 12.70 -4.20 -9.98
CA SER A 137 13.45 -5.30 -9.35
C SER A 137 14.81 -5.52 -10.00
N ALA A 138 14.88 -5.51 -11.34
CA ALA A 138 16.15 -5.59 -12.06
C ALA A 138 17.10 -4.43 -11.76
N ALA A 139 16.56 -3.28 -11.36
CA ALA A 139 17.31 -2.09 -10.93
C ALA A 139 17.65 -2.06 -9.43
N GLY A 140 17.30 -3.11 -8.67
CA GLY A 140 17.64 -3.24 -7.25
C GLY A 140 16.49 -3.00 -6.28
N ALA A 141 15.25 -2.87 -6.74
CA ALA A 141 14.10 -2.88 -5.83
C ALA A 141 13.97 -4.27 -5.17
N THR A 142 13.84 -4.28 -3.85
CA THR A 142 13.62 -5.49 -3.04
C THR A 142 12.15 -5.83 -2.91
N ALA A 143 11.26 -4.84 -3.08
CA ALA A 143 9.82 -5.03 -3.07
C ALA A 143 9.12 -3.94 -3.89
N ALA A 144 7.91 -4.23 -4.34
CA ALA A 144 7.04 -3.23 -4.96
C ALA A 144 5.58 -3.60 -4.73
N LYS A 145 4.70 -2.59 -4.71
CA LYS A 145 3.25 -2.78 -4.62
C LYS A 145 2.50 -1.59 -5.19
N VAL A 146 1.27 -1.80 -5.61
CA VAL A 146 0.37 -0.70 -5.96
C VAL A 146 -0.27 -0.11 -4.70
N CYS A 147 -0.40 1.22 -4.67
CA CYS A 147 -1.12 1.92 -3.62
C CYS A 147 -2.65 1.74 -3.77
N GLY A 148 -3.33 1.52 -2.64
CA GLY A 148 -4.79 1.39 -2.61
C GLY A 148 -5.29 0.04 -3.14
N ALA A 149 -6.37 0.07 -3.91
CA ALA A 149 -7.12 -1.13 -4.33
C ALA A 149 -6.49 -1.93 -5.48
N GLY A 150 -5.46 -1.40 -6.15
CA GLY A 150 -4.83 -2.04 -7.30
C GLY A 150 -5.42 -1.66 -8.66
N GLY A 151 -4.89 -2.26 -9.72
CA GLY A 151 -5.34 -2.11 -11.10
C GLY A 151 -4.86 -0.83 -11.82
N GLY A 152 -4.11 0.03 -11.14
CA GLY A 152 -3.60 1.30 -11.67
C GLY A 152 -3.18 2.25 -10.56
N GLY A 153 -2.96 3.52 -10.87
CA GLY A 153 -2.60 4.55 -9.90
C GLY A 153 -1.10 4.59 -9.60
N CYS A 154 -0.75 4.69 -8.33
CA CYS A 154 0.64 4.85 -7.90
C CYS A 154 1.27 3.49 -7.61
N LEU A 155 2.44 3.24 -8.17
CA LEU A 155 3.34 2.16 -7.84
C LEU A 155 4.34 2.66 -6.78
N PHE A 156 4.47 1.89 -5.71
CA PHE A 156 5.40 2.07 -4.61
C PHE A 156 6.50 1.02 -4.77
N CYS A 157 7.74 1.44 -5.02
CA CYS A 157 8.90 0.56 -5.12
C CYS A 157 9.83 0.81 -3.93
N TYR A 158 10.32 -0.26 -3.31
CA TYR A 158 11.14 -0.23 -2.10
C TYR A 158 12.47 -0.95 -2.31
N GLY A 159 13.58 -0.31 -1.95
CA GLY A 159 14.92 -0.87 -2.09
C GLY A 159 15.94 -0.18 -1.19
N PRO A 160 17.20 -0.64 -1.20
CA PRO A 160 18.26 0.05 -0.48
C PRO A 160 18.47 1.46 -1.04
N PRO A 161 18.85 2.46 -0.21
CA PRO A 161 19.00 3.85 -0.65
C PRO A 161 19.92 4.03 -1.88
N GLN A 162 20.92 3.17 -2.02
CA GLN A 162 21.87 3.20 -3.13
C GLN A 162 21.24 2.80 -4.46
N ALA A 163 20.14 2.04 -4.45
CA ALA A 163 19.41 1.64 -5.65
C ALA A 163 18.34 2.67 -6.06
N HIS A 164 18.05 3.68 -5.24
CA HIS A 164 16.94 4.61 -5.46
C HIS A 164 16.97 5.28 -6.85
N SER A 165 18.13 5.82 -7.25
CA SER A 165 18.28 6.47 -8.56
C SER A 165 18.11 5.50 -9.73
N ALA A 166 18.63 4.28 -9.61
CA ALA A 166 18.50 3.23 -10.62
C ALA A 166 17.04 2.78 -10.76
N ILE A 167 16.33 2.59 -9.65
CA ILE A 167 14.90 2.24 -9.63
C ILE A 167 14.08 3.36 -10.28
N ALA A 168 14.35 4.62 -9.94
CA ALA A 168 13.66 5.78 -10.51
C ALA A 168 13.85 5.87 -12.02
N ALA A 169 15.09 5.71 -12.50
CA ALA A 169 15.38 5.69 -13.94
C ALA A 169 14.65 4.53 -14.65
N ALA A 170 14.70 3.32 -14.09
CA ALA A 170 14.06 2.14 -14.68
C ALA A 170 12.53 2.28 -14.80
N LEU A 171 11.89 2.94 -13.83
CA LEU A 171 10.46 3.25 -13.87
C LEU A 171 10.13 4.33 -14.90
N ALA A 172 10.92 5.40 -14.97
CA ALA A 172 10.76 6.47 -15.94
C ALA A 172 10.92 5.95 -17.38
N ASP A 173 11.95 5.14 -17.63
CA ASP A 173 12.19 4.47 -18.92
C ASP A 173 11.08 3.46 -19.27
N GLY A 174 10.40 2.93 -18.25
CA GLY A 174 9.20 2.10 -18.38
C GLY A 174 7.93 2.89 -18.69
N GLY A 175 8.00 4.22 -18.80
CA GLY A 175 6.87 5.10 -19.08
C GLY A 175 6.07 5.53 -17.85
N ALA A 176 6.51 5.19 -16.64
CA ALA A 176 5.89 5.68 -15.41
C ALA A 176 6.33 7.12 -15.12
N ARG A 177 5.42 7.93 -14.57
CA ARG A 177 5.74 9.31 -14.16
C ARG A 177 6.18 9.30 -12.71
N LEU A 178 7.46 9.63 -12.45
CA LEU A 178 7.97 9.79 -11.10
C LEU A 178 7.18 10.86 -10.32
N LEU A 179 6.95 10.60 -9.04
CA LEU A 179 6.23 11.49 -8.14
C LEU A 179 7.17 11.94 -7.03
N ASP A 180 7.34 13.26 -6.92
CA ASP A 180 7.96 13.85 -5.74
C ASP A 180 7.02 13.72 -4.55
N TYR A 181 7.57 13.33 -3.40
CA TYR A 181 6.80 13.19 -2.18
C TYR A 181 7.70 13.34 -0.95
N HIS A 182 7.07 13.68 0.17
CA HIS A 182 7.62 13.57 1.51
C HIS A 182 6.53 13.06 2.45
N VAL A 183 6.92 12.42 3.54
CA VAL A 183 6.03 11.99 4.61
C VAL A 183 5.64 13.22 5.42
N GLU A 184 4.41 13.68 5.19
CA GLU A 184 3.78 14.71 5.99
C GLU A 184 3.48 14.17 7.39
N THR A 185 3.92 14.91 8.41
CA THR A 185 3.74 14.56 9.83
C THR A 185 2.52 15.24 10.44
N GLU A 186 2.03 16.30 9.81
CA GLU A 186 0.91 17.11 10.30
C GLU A 186 -0.38 16.77 9.55
N GLY A 187 -1.45 16.56 10.30
CA GLY A 187 -2.78 16.36 9.72
C GLY A 187 -3.52 17.67 9.48
N LEU A 188 -4.85 17.56 9.36
CA LEU A 188 -5.75 18.71 9.29
C LEU A 188 -5.54 19.66 10.47
N ARG A 189 -5.35 20.94 10.17
CA ARG A 189 -5.36 22.05 11.13
C ARG A 189 -6.61 22.90 10.95
N LEU A 190 -7.28 23.20 12.06
CA LEU A 190 -8.32 24.23 12.11
C LEU A 190 -7.66 25.48 12.70
N GLY A 191 -7.73 26.58 11.97
CA GLY A 191 -7.23 27.89 12.42
C GLY A 191 -8.13 28.53 13.46
#